data_AF-A0A3R9WYQ7-F1
#
_entry.id   AF-A0A3R9WYQ7-F1
#
_cell.length_a   1.000
_cell.length_b   1.000
_cell.length_c   1.000
_cell.angle_alpha   90.00
_cell.angle_beta   90.00
_cell.angle_gamma   90.00
#
_symmetry.space_group_name_H-M   'P 1'
#
loop_
_entity.id
_entity.type
_entity.pdbx_description
1 polymer ?
#
loop_
_entity_poly.entity_id
_entity_poly.type
_entity_poly.pdbx_seq_one_letter_code
_entity_poly.pdbx_strand_id
1 'polypeptide(L)'
;MSEGGVFLPWGVVTAAFWTAGTPEPPAAVPSAPAGLPDVPARIAGIAALAAEGSLDEAALHAEQLDAAYGAATGGTPTTALADIREVRGYLASLAGETRAAVGWYLHALRLRAALQGPAHPDTGAAVRRTYSLWRTVADPVLGQALGAELLATAVAVEGQGSTAARRIRAVLADPAPDWSHDTPTELTASWEDAFTLWDRGDDP
;
A
#
# COMPACT_ATOMS: atom_id res chain seq x y z
N MET A 1 25.95 -28.99 -15.91
CA MET A 1 24.51 -29.22 -15.66
C MET A 1 24.03 -27.99 -14.93
N SER A 2 23.26 -27.15 -15.59
CA SER A 2 22.84 -25.84 -15.06
C SER A 2 21.64 -26.04 -14.14
N GLU A 3 21.80 -25.74 -12.85
CA GLU A 3 20.68 -25.66 -11.91
C GLU A 3 19.95 -24.33 -12.15
N GLY A 4 18.81 -24.40 -12.85
CA GLY A 4 17.91 -23.27 -13.02
C GLY A 4 17.16 -22.99 -11.72
N GLY A 5 17.64 -22.03 -10.93
CA GLY A 5 16.89 -21.47 -9.82
C GLY A 5 15.65 -20.74 -10.33
N VAL A 6 14.46 -21.16 -9.89
CA VAL A 6 13.22 -20.46 -10.19
C VAL A 6 13.15 -19.21 -9.33
N PHE A 7 13.08 -18.03 -9.97
CA PHE A 7 12.96 -16.75 -9.30
C PHE A 7 11.49 -16.52 -8.90
N LEU A 8 11.21 -16.51 -7.61
CA LEU A 8 9.92 -16.11 -7.03
C LEU A 8 10.14 -14.83 -6.20
N PRO A 9 9.09 -14.05 -5.90
CA PRO A 9 9.22 -12.67 -5.35
C PRO A 9 9.86 -12.57 -3.95
N TRP A 10 10.33 -13.67 -3.38
CA TRP A 10 10.92 -13.77 -2.04
C TRP A 10 12.40 -14.25 -2.06
N GLY A 11 13.06 -14.27 -3.23
CA GLY A 11 14.44 -14.73 -3.38
C GLY A 11 14.58 -16.23 -3.70
N VAL A 12 15.82 -16.73 -3.71
CA VAL A 12 16.17 -18.10 -4.15
C VAL A 12 15.96 -19.10 -3.01
N VAL A 13 15.03 -20.03 -3.17
CA VAL A 13 14.83 -21.16 -2.24
C VAL A 13 15.75 -22.32 -2.63
N THR A 14 16.68 -22.70 -1.76
CA THR A 14 17.60 -23.82 -2.00
C THR A 14 17.16 -25.07 -1.23
N ALA A 15 17.58 -26.26 -1.67
CA ALA A 15 17.23 -27.53 -1.02
C ALA A 15 17.66 -27.60 0.46
N ALA A 16 18.68 -26.82 0.86
CA ALA A 16 19.13 -26.70 2.24
C ALA A 16 18.05 -26.20 3.21
N PHE A 17 17.07 -25.44 2.71
CA PHE A 17 15.93 -24.92 3.47
C PHE A 17 15.10 -26.04 4.13
N TRP A 18 15.00 -27.21 3.51
CA TRP A 18 14.19 -28.33 4.00
C TRP A 18 14.94 -29.28 4.95
N THR A 19 16.28 -29.22 4.96
CA THR A 19 17.13 -30.13 5.75
C THR A 19 17.58 -29.57 7.09
N ALA A 20 17.36 -28.27 7.35
CA ALA A 20 17.64 -27.68 8.65
C ALA A 20 16.61 -28.16 9.68
N GLY A 21 17.03 -29.10 10.54
CA GLY A 21 16.27 -29.50 11.73
C GLY A 21 15.92 -28.29 12.61
N THR A 22 14.84 -28.44 13.38
CA THR A 22 14.18 -27.46 14.24
C THR A 22 15.08 -26.28 14.66
N PRO A 23 14.76 -25.03 14.25
CA PRO A 23 15.55 -23.88 14.64
C PRO A 23 15.45 -23.66 16.15
N GLU A 24 16.60 -23.42 16.78
CA GLU A 24 16.73 -22.81 18.09
C GLU A 24 15.85 -21.55 18.16
N PRO A 25 15.16 -21.27 19.29
CA PRO A 25 14.31 -20.08 19.40
C PRO A 25 15.13 -18.83 19.01
N PRO A 26 14.56 -17.95 18.17
CA PRO A 26 15.33 -16.84 17.63
C PRO A 26 15.85 -15.98 18.78
N ALA A 27 17.17 -15.79 18.80
CA ALA A 27 17.79 -14.68 19.51
C ALA A 27 17.03 -13.39 19.17
N ALA A 28 16.87 -12.53 20.18
CA ALA A 28 16.12 -11.28 20.13
C ALA A 28 16.08 -10.64 18.74
N VAL A 29 14.86 -10.30 18.28
CA VAL A 29 14.61 -9.55 17.05
C VAL A 29 15.66 -8.44 16.95
N PRO A 30 16.51 -8.41 15.90
CA PRO A 30 17.54 -7.39 15.80
C PRO A 30 16.85 -6.02 15.81
N SER A 31 17.26 -5.17 16.77
CA SER A 31 16.84 -3.77 16.83
C SER A 31 16.99 -3.12 15.46
N ALA A 32 16.02 -2.27 15.10
CA ALA A 32 16.03 -1.54 13.84
C ALA A 32 17.42 -0.93 13.55
N PRO A 33 17.93 -1.02 12.31
CA PRO A 33 19.27 -0.54 11.99
C PRO A 33 19.41 0.94 12.36
N ALA A 34 20.48 1.26 13.11
CA ALA A 34 20.80 2.63 13.49
C ALA A 34 20.99 3.48 12.22
N GLY A 35 20.26 4.59 12.11
CA GLY A 35 20.34 5.53 10.97
C GLY A 35 19.18 5.46 9.98
N LEU A 36 18.07 4.75 10.28
CA LEU A 36 16.85 4.87 9.48
C LEU A 36 16.32 6.31 9.50
N PRO A 37 15.81 6.82 8.36
CA PRO A 37 15.20 8.15 8.34
C PRO A 37 13.99 8.18 9.27
N ASP A 38 13.78 9.31 9.94
CA ASP A 38 12.55 9.58 10.69
C ASP A 38 11.38 9.69 9.71
N VAL A 39 10.73 8.55 9.47
CA VAL A 39 9.65 8.43 8.47
C VAL A 39 8.48 9.35 8.79
N PRO A 40 7.93 9.40 10.03
CA PRO A 40 6.86 10.33 10.37
C PRO A 40 7.20 11.80 10.06
N ALA A 41 8.36 12.29 10.51
CA ALA A 41 8.75 13.68 10.27
C ALA A 41 8.93 13.98 8.78
N ARG A 42 9.49 13.04 8.01
CA ARG A 42 9.67 13.18 6.56
C ARG A 42 8.33 13.20 5.82
N ILE A 43 7.38 12.34 6.20
CA ILE A 43 6.04 12.35 5.60
C ILE A 43 5.31 13.66 5.92
N ALA A 44 5.40 14.16 7.16
CA ALA A 44 4.81 15.44 7.52
C ALA A 44 5.36 16.59 6.65
N GLY A 45 6.67 16.63 6.41
CA GLY A 45 7.29 17.61 5.51
C GLY A 45 6.82 17.47 4.05
N ILE A 46 6.71 16.25 3.54
CA ILE A 46 6.17 15.98 2.19
C ILE A 46 4.73 16.49 2.07
N ALA A 47 3.92 16.28 3.09
CA ALA A 47 2.52 16.67 3.04
C ALA A 47 2.34 18.19 3.21
N ALA A 48 3.20 18.87 3.97
CA ALA A 48 3.27 20.32 4.00
C ALA A 48 3.59 20.91 2.61
N LEU A 49 4.57 20.35 1.88
CA LEU A 49 4.87 20.75 0.51
C LEU A 49 3.66 20.59 -0.41
N ALA A 50 2.93 19.47 -0.29
CA ALA A 50 1.73 19.23 -1.08
C ALA A 50 0.62 20.24 -0.76
N ALA A 51 0.42 20.60 0.51
CA ALA A 51 -0.57 21.58 0.95
C ALA A 51 -0.25 23.01 0.45
N GLU A 52 1.04 23.34 0.28
CA GLU A 52 1.51 24.60 -0.31
C GLU A 52 1.39 24.62 -1.85
N GLY A 53 0.98 23.51 -2.47
CA GLY A 53 0.82 23.37 -3.92
C GLY A 53 2.09 22.89 -4.65
N SER A 54 3.18 22.61 -3.92
CA SER A 54 4.45 22.10 -4.47
C SER A 54 4.40 20.59 -4.69
N LEU A 55 3.43 20.12 -5.50
CA LEU A 55 3.18 18.68 -5.70
C LEU A 55 4.37 17.93 -6.32
N ASP A 56 5.06 18.52 -7.29
CA ASP A 56 6.23 17.90 -7.92
C ASP A 56 7.38 17.69 -6.93
N GLU A 57 7.59 18.68 -6.05
CA GLU A 57 8.59 18.59 -4.99
C GLU A 57 8.19 17.55 -3.95
N ALA A 58 6.93 17.58 -3.49
CA ALA A 58 6.41 16.55 -2.58
C ALA A 58 6.58 15.13 -3.14
N ALA A 59 6.28 14.92 -4.43
CA ALA A 59 6.44 13.64 -5.11
C ALA A 59 7.90 13.19 -5.17
N LEU A 60 8.82 14.10 -5.52
CA LEU A 60 10.26 13.84 -5.53
C LEU A 60 10.76 13.45 -4.13
N HIS A 61 10.34 14.17 -3.08
CA HIS A 61 10.71 13.86 -1.70
C HIS A 61 10.16 12.51 -1.23
N ALA A 62 8.93 12.15 -1.63
CA ALA A 62 8.35 10.85 -1.32
C ALA A 62 9.08 9.70 -2.03
N GLU A 63 9.48 9.89 -3.28
CA GLU A 63 10.30 8.91 -4.02
C GLU A 63 11.67 8.70 -3.37
N GLN A 64 12.36 9.79 -3.01
CA GLN A 64 13.64 9.72 -2.32
C GLN A 64 13.53 9.02 -0.96
N LEU A 65 12.43 9.24 -0.22
CA LEU A 65 12.17 8.58 1.05
C LEU A 65 11.95 7.07 0.86
N ASP A 66 11.13 6.64 -0.11
CA ASP A 66 10.92 5.21 -0.42
C ASP A 66 12.24 4.53 -0.80
N ALA A 67 13.03 5.17 -1.68
CA ALA A 67 14.32 4.65 -2.11
C ALA A 67 15.31 4.53 -0.94
N ALA A 68 15.46 5.58 -0.13
CA ALA A 68 16.38 5.58 1.00
C ALA A 68 15.96 4.57 2.09
N TYR A 69 14.67 4.54 2.43
CA TYR A 69 14.15 3.62 3.43
C TYR A 69 14.25 2.16 2.95
N GLY A 70 13.84 1.90 1.70
CA GLY A 70 13.94 0.58 1.08
C GLY A 70 15.39 0.08 1.00
N ALA A 71 16.35 0.95 0.67
CA ALA A 71 17.77 0.58 0.69
C ALA A 71 18.25 0.24 2.10
N ALA A 72 17.86 1.03 3.10
CA ALA A 72 18.29 0.84 4.48
C ALA A 72 17.70 -0.43 5.14
N THR A 73 16.52 -0.87 4.72
CA THR A 73 15.89 -2.12 5.19
C THR A 73 16.18 -3.34 4.30
N GLY A 74 16.94 -3.17 3.21
CA GLY A 74 17.15 -4.21 2.21
C GLY A 74 15.86 -4.66 1.52
N GLY A 75 14.87 -3.77 1.44
CA GLY A 75 13.54 -4.07 0.89
C GLY A 75 12.66 -4.92 1.79
N THR A 76 13.05 -5.13 3.06
CA THR A 76 12.24 -5.87 4.03
C THR A 76 10.90 -5.16 4.21
N PRO A 77 9.76 -5.87 4.07
CA PRO A 77 8.44 -5.31 4.32
C PRO A 77 8.34 -4.75 5.75
N THR A 78 7.90 -3.51 5.88
CA THR A 78 7.57 -2.87 7.18
C THR A 78 6.30 -2.03 7.03
N THR A 79 5.65 -1.71 8.15
CA THR A 79 4.48 -0.82 8.16
C THR A 79 4.86 0.57 7.66
N ALA A 80 6.01 1.09 8.08
CA ALA A 80 6.55 2.37 7.58
C ALA A 80 6.74 2.38 6.05
N LEU A 81 7.17 1.27 5.44
CA LEU A 81 7.25 1.18 3.98
C LEU A 81 5.86 1.20 3.32
N ALA A 82 4.85 0.63 3.97
CA ALA A 82 3.46 0.77 3.52
C ALA A 82 3.00 2.23 3.61
N ASP A 83 3.27 2.93 4.71
CA ASP A 83 2.90 4.34 4.89
C ASP A 83 3.55 5.24 3.83
N ILE A 84 4.86 5.07 3.59
CA ILE A 84 5.57 5.82 2.53
C ILE A 84 4.90 5.61 1.17
N ARG A 85 4.53 4.37 0.84
CA ARG A 85 3.90 4.05 -0.45
C ARG A 85 2.46 4.55 -0.54
N GLU A 86 1.74 4.65 0.58
CA GLU A 86 0.42 5.31 0.60
C GLU A 86 0.54 6.81 0.31
N VAL A 87 1.57 7.48 0.84
CA VAL A 87 1.86 8.89 0.53
C VAL A 87 2.15 9.06 -0.96
N ARG A 88 2.94 8.16 -1.57
CA ARG A 88 3.19 8.19 -3.02
C ARG A 88 1.90 8.02 -3.82
N GLY A 89 1.01 7.11 -3.39
CA GLY A 89 -0.29 6.92 -4.01
C GLY A 89 -1.18 8.16 -3.94
N TYR A 90 -1.18 8.83 -2.78
CA TYR A 90 -1.91 10.07 -2.58
C TYR A 90 -1.41 11.21 -3.48
N LEU A 91 -0.09 11.45 -3.51
CA LEU A 91 0.51 12.50 -4.33
C LEU A 91 0.24 12.28 -5.82
N ALA A 92 0.36 11.03 -6.29
CA ALA A 92 -0.02 10.67 -7.65
C ALA A 92 -1.51 10.94 -7.92
N SER A 93 -2.41 10.72 -6.95
CA SER A 93 -3.82 11.06 -7.09
C SER A 93 -4.04 12.57 -7.22
N LEU A 94 -3.34 13.39 -6.44
CA LEU A 94 -3.42 14.85 -6.54
C LEU A 94 -2.90 15.37 -7.88
N ALA A 95 -1.86 14.73 -8.42
CA ALA A 95 -1.30 15.04 -9.74
C ALA A 95 -2.18 14.52 -10.91
N GLY A 96 -3.26 13.80 -10.64
CA GLY A 96 -4.12 13.21 -11.68
C GLY A 96 -3.55 11.95 -12.33
N GLU A 97 -2.49 11.37 -11.75
CA GLU A 97 -1.81 10.15 -12.23
C GLU A 97 -2.51 8.88 -11.73
N THR A 98 -3.77 8.69 -12.15
CA THR A 98 -4.65 7.66 -11.58
C THR A 98 -4.06 6.24 -11.56
N ARG A 99 -3.35 5.84 -12.62
CA ARG A 99 -2.71 4.50 -12.69
C ARG A 99 -1.62 4.35 -11.63
N ALA A 100 -0.76 5.35 -11.46
CA ALA A 100 0.30 5.33 -10.46
C ALA A 100 -0.30 5.33 -9.04
N ALA A 101 -1.32 6.17 -8.82
CA ALA A 101 -2.03 6.28 -7.56
C ALA A 101 -2.60 4.93 -7.09
N VAL A 102 -3.41 4.27 -7.93
CA VAL A 102 -3.98 2.96 -7.60
C VAL A 102 -2.90 1.89 -7.43
N GLY A 103 -1.87 1.90 -8.27
CA GLY A 103 -0.74 0.96 -8.15
C GLY A 103 -0.02 1.05 -6.80
N TRP A 104 0.22 2.26 -6.31
CA TRP A 104 0.83 2.48 -4.99
C TRP A 104 -0.06 2.03 -3.83
N TYR A 105 -1.36 2.34 -3.87
CA TYR A 105 -2.30 1.86 -2.85
C TYR A 105 -2.45 0.33 -2.85
N LEU A 106 -2.45 -0.31 -4.03
CA LEU A 106 -2.42 -1.78 -4.11
C LEU A 106 -1.15 -2.36 -3.52
N HIS A 107 0.00 -1.71 -3.72
CA HIS A 107 1.24 -2.15 -3.10
C HIS A 107 1.19 -2.02 -1.58
N ALA A 108 0.72 -0.88 -1.05
CA ALA A 108 0.59 -0.67 0.38
C ALA A 108 -0.40 -1.65 1.02
N LEU A 109 -1.54 -1.92 0.38
CA LEU A 109 -2.50 -2.94 0.80
C LEU A 109 -1.84 -4.32 0.95
N ARG A 110 -1.06 -4.75 -0.03
CA ARG A 110 -0.35 -6.03 0.04
C ARG A 110 0.65 -6.08 1.20
N LEU A 111 1.36 -4.98 1.47
CA LEU A 111 2.28 -4.88 2.60
C LEU A 111 1.52 -5.00 3.93
N ARG A 112 0.44 -4.22 4.12
CA ARG A 112 -0.38 -4.27 5.35
C ARG A 112 -0.96 -5.67 5.58
N ALA A 113 -1.52 -6.28 4.54
CA ALA A 113 -2.04 -7.64 4.62
C ALA A 113 -0.97 -8.66 5.02
N ALA A 114 0.25 -8.56 4.48
CA ALA A 114 1.35 -9.47 4.81
C ALA A 114 1.89 -9.27 6.23
N LEU A 115 1.93 -8.02 6.71
CA LEU A 115 2.53 -7.66 8.00
C LEU A 115 1.56 -7.80 9.17
N GLN A 116 0.32 -7.40 8.98
CA GLN A 116 -0.69 -7.27 10.02
C GLN A 116 -1.79 -8.34 9.91
N GLY A 117 -1.87 -9.00 8.75
CA GLY A 117 -2.90 -10.00 8.46
C GLY A 117 -4.18 -9.40 7.89
N PRO A 118 -5.07 -10.25 7.35
CA PRO A 118 -6.25 -9.82 6.62
C PRO A 118 -7.38 -9.28 7.49
N ALA A 119 -7.43 -9.65 8.78
CA ALA A 119 -8.43 -9.17 9.73
C ALA A 119 -8.05 -7.84 10.41
N HIS A 120 -6.85 -7.32 10.16
CA HIS A 120 -6.38 -6.10 10.80
C HIS A 120 -7.16 -4.87 10.31
N PRO A 121 -7.55 -3.93 11.20
CA PRO A 121 -8.27 -2.71 10.81
C PRO A 121 -7.60 -1.93 9.68
N ASP A 122 -6.27 -1.78 9.74
CA ASP A 122 -5.51 -1.05 8.70
C ASP A 122 -5.52 -1.75 7.34
N THR A 123 -5.52 -3.08 7.31
CA THR A 123 -5.67 -3.84 6.06
C THR A 123 -7.02 -3.55 5.43
N GLY A 124 -8.10 -3.61 6.24
CA GLY A 124 -9.44 -3.25 5.79
C GLY A 124 -9.56 -1.78 5.35
N ALA A 125 -8.86 -0.86 6.04
CA ALA A 125 -8.79 0.54 5.67
C ALA A 125 -8.07 0.74 4.32
N ALA A 126 -6.97 0.02 4.08
CA ALA A 126 -6.26 0.07 2.80
C ALA A 126 -7.10 -0.49 1.63
N VAL A 127 -7.88 -1.56 1.85
CA VAL A 127 -8.83 -2.05 0.85
C VAL A 127 -9.86 -0.97 0.51
N ARG A 128 -10.47 -0.34 1.54
CA ARG A 128 -11.46 0.73 1.33
C ARG A 128 -10.87 1.92 0.59
N ARG A 129 -9.68 2.41 0.99
CA ARG A 129 -9.01 3.54 0.32
C ARG A 129 -8.71 3.24 -1.15
N THR A 130 -8.19 2.04 -1.44
CA THR A 130 -7.90 1.63 -2.82
C THR A 130 -9.18 1.51 -3.65
N TYR A 131 -10.26 0.97 -3.08
CA TYR A 131 -11.56 0.90 -3.72
C TYR A 131 -12.14 2.29 -4.03
N SER A 132 -12.11 3.20 -3.05
CA SER A 132 -12.61 4.57 -3.23
C SER A 132 -11.85 5.30 -4.32
N LEU A 133 -10.52 5.19 -4.35
CA LEU A 133 -9.71 5.77 -5.42
C LEU A 133 -9.99 5.12 -6.78
N TRP A 134 -10.12 3.79 -6.84
CA TRP A 134 -10.45 3.11 -8.08
C TRP A 134 -11.80 3.57 -8.66
N ARG A 135 -12.77 3.91 -7.81
CA ARG A 135 -14.09 4.43 -8.23
C ARG A 135 -14.04 5.81 -8.86
N THR A 136 -12.95 6.56 -8.72
CA THR A 136 -12.78 7.87 -9.38
C THR A 136 -12.11 7.76 -10.76
N VAL A 137 -11.74 6.55 -11.21
CA VAL A 137 -11.12 6.32 -12.52
C VAL A 137 -12.14 6.60 -13.63
N ALA A 138 -11.95 7.69 -14.37
CA ALA A 138 -12.89 8.10 -15.42
C ALA A 138 -12.76 7.28 -16.71
N ASP A 139 -11.55 6.79 -17.05
CA ASP A 139 -11.33 5.94 -18.23
C ASP A 139 -11.87 4.53 -17.96
N PRO A 140 -12.91 4.07 -18.68
CA PRO A 140 -13.54 2.77 -18.41
C PRO A 140 -12.62 1.57 -18.67
N VAL A 141 -11.71 1.67 -19.63
CA VAL A 141 -10.75 0.59 -19.96
C VAL A 141 -9.72 0.48 -18.84
N LEU A 142 -9.19 1.62 -18.39
CA LEU A 142 -8.29 1.67 -17.24
C LEU A 142 -8.99 1.22 -15.95
N GLY A 143 -10.23 1.67 -15.74
CA GLY A 143 -11.07 1.28 -14.61
C GLY A 143 -11.29 -0.22 -14.56
N GLN A 144 -11.64 -0.86 -15.67
CA GLN A 144 -11.77 -2.32 -15.73
C GLN A 144 -10.45 -3.03 -15.40
N ALA A 145 -9.33 -2.59 -15.97
CA ALA A 145 -8.02 -3.20 -15.71
C ALA A 145 -7.57 -3.07 -14.24
N LEU A 146 -7.64 -1.86 -13.68
CA LEU A 146 -7.27 -1.60 -12.28
C LEU A 146 -8.24 -2.27 -11.30
N GLY A 147 -9.53 -2.34 -11.63
CA GLY A 147 -10.53 -2.99 -10.81
C GLY A 147 -10.36 -4.50 -10.77
N ALA A 148 -9.95 -5.12 -11.89
CA ALA A 148 -9.58 -6.53 -11.90
C ALA A 148 -8.36 -6.82 -10.99
N GLU A 149 -7.36 -5.93 -10.97
CA GLU A 149 -6.21 -6.06 -10.09
C GLU A 149 -6.58 -5.86 -8.61
N LEU A 150 -7.44 -4.88 -8.31
CA LEU A 150 -7.99 -4.66 -6.99
C LEU A 150 -8.82 -5.87 -6.53
N LEU A 151 -9.66 -6.44 -7.39
CA LEU A 151 -10.43 -7.63 -7.08
C LEU A 151 -9.51 -8.81 -6.75
N ALA A 152 -8.50 -9.07 -7.58
CA ALA A 152 -7.54 -10.13 -7.34
C ALA A 152 -6.83 -9.95 -5.99
N THR A 153 -6.44 -8.72 -5.67
CA THR A 153 -5.77 -8.38 -4.41
C THR A 153 -6.73 -8.55 -3.23
N ALA A 154 -7.96 -8.02 -3.30
CA ALA A 154 -8.96 -8.15 -2.25
C ALA A 154 -9.34 -9.61 -1.98
N VAL A 155 -9.44 -10.45 -3.03
CA VAL A 155 -9.69 -11.89 -2.89
C VAL A 155 -8.50 -12.60 -2.25
N ALA A 156 -7.27 -12.23 -2.59
CA ALA A 156 -6.08 -12.82 -1.99
C ALA A 156 -5.94 -12.46 -0.51
N VAL A 157 -6.33 -11.24 -0.13
CA VAL A 157 -6.25 -10.74 1.25
C VAL A 157 -7.43 -11.23 2.08
N GLU A 158 -8.66 -10.89 1.69
CA GLU A 158 -9.86 -11.09 2.52
C GLU A 158 -10.70 -12.32 2.12
N GLY A 159 -10.31 -13.01 1.05
CA GLY A 159 -11.02 -14.17 0.51
C GLY A 159 -12.12 -13.84 -0.51
N GLN A 160 -12.51 -14.86 -1.28
CA GLN A 160 -13.48 -14.72 -2.37
C GLN A 160 -14.84 -14.19 -1.94
N GLY A 161 -15.26 -14.50 -0.71
CA GLY A 161 -16.54 -14.12 -0.12
C GLY A 161 -16.49 -12.82 0.70
N SER A 162 -15.43 -12.01 0.62
CA SER A 162 -15.38 -10.76 1.37
C SER A 162 -16.39 -9.74 0.85
N THR A 163 -16.82 -8.81 1.72
CA THR A 163 -17.70 -7.70 1.31
C THR A 163 -17.02 -6.82 0.26
N ALA A 164 -15.72 -6.57 0.38
CA ALA A 164 -14.97 -5.81 -0.61
C ALA A 164 -14.95 -6.53 -1.96
N ALA A 165 -14.61 -7.82 -1.99
CA ALA A 165 -14.58 -8.61 -3.23
C ALA A 165 -15.94 -8.65 -3.93
N ARG A 166 -17.05 -8.74 -3.17
CA ARG A 166 -18.40 -8.65 -3.74
C ARG A 166 -18.71 -7.28 -4.33
N ARG A 167 -18.36 -6.19 -3.64
CA ARG A 167 -18.58 -4.82 -4.12
C ARG A 167 -17.81 -4.53 -5.40
N ILE A 168 -16.52 -4.90 -5.44
CA ILE A 168 -15.67 -4.71 -6.63
C ILE A 168 -16.26 -5.47 -7.83
N ARG A 169 -16.68 -6.74 -7.65
CA ARG A 169 -17.33 -7.51 -8.72
C ARG A 169 -18.61 -6.86 -9.22
N ALA A 170 -19.44 -6.35 -8.32
CA ALA A 170 -20.70 -5.71 -8.69
C ALA A 170 -20.46 -4.50 -9.62
N VAL A 171 -19.45 -3.68 -9.29
CA VAL A 171 -19.06 -2.54 -10.14
C VAL A 171 -18.46 -2.99 -11.46
N LEU A 172 -17.60 -4.01 -11.48
CA LEU A 172 -16.99 -4.52 -12.72
C LEU A 172 -18.01 -5.18 -13.67
N ALA A 173 -19.07 -5.76 -13.13
CA ALA A 173 -20.13 -6.41 -13.90
C ALA A 173 -21.11 -5.40 -14.54
N ASP A 174 -21.08 -4.14 -14.11
CA ASP A 174 -21.88 -3.07 -14.72
C ASP A 174 -21.23 -2.63 -16.06
N PRO A 175 -21.94 -2.73 -17.19
CA PRO A 175 -21.42 -2.30 -18.50
C PRO A 175 -21.35 -0.77 -18.65
N ALA A 176 -22.02 -0.01 -17.78
CA ALA A 176 -21.94 1.44 -17.72
C ALA A 176 -21.93 1.89 -16.25
N PRO A 177 -20.86 1.55 -15.49
CA PRO A 177 -20.77 1.95 -14.11
C PRO A 177 -20.86 3.47 -14.05
N ASP A 178 -21.74 4.00 -13.21
CA ASP A 178 -21.76 5.43 -12.97
C ASP A 178 -20.47 5.79 -12.23
N TRP A 179 -19.48 6.28 -12.97
CA TRP A 179 -18.18 6.73 -12.43
C TRP A 179 -18.25 8.17 -11.90
N SER A 180 -19.43 8.81 -11.95
CA SER A 180 -19.59 10.27 -11.85
C SER A 180 -20.07 10.78 -10.49
N HIS A 181 -20.46 9.93 -9.55
CA HIS A 181 -21.11 10.37 -8.31
C HIS A 181 -20.61 9.64 -7.07
N ASP A 182 -19.35 9.85 -6.72
CA ASP A 182 -18.89 9.83 -5.33
C ASP A 182 -17.48 10.45 -5.34
N THR A 183 -17.39 11.79 -5.24
CA THR A 183 -16.19 12.34 -4.61
C THR A 183 -16.18 11.79 -3.20
N PRO A 184 -15.24 10.92 -2.81
CA PRO A 184 -15.24 10.40 -1.46
C PRO A 184 -15.04 11.61 -0.55
N THR A 185 -16.04 11.95 0.25
CA THR A 185 -15.87 12.89 1.36
C THR A 185 -14.73 12.42 2.27
N GLU A 186 -14.34 11.14 2.20
CA GLU A 186 -13.19 10.54 2.90
C GLU A 186 -11.82 10.76 2.24
N LEU A 187 -11.72 11.12 0.94
CA LEU A 187 -10.46 11.58 0.36
C LEU A 187 -10.23 13.08 0.64
N THR A 188 -11.30 13.80 1.00
CA THR A 188 -11.28 15.22 1.42
C THR A 188 -11.44 15.40 2.93
N ALA A 189 -11.75 14.33 3.69
CA ALA A 189 -11.55 14.28 5.13
C ALA A 189 -10.05 14.50 5.32
N SER A 190 -9.74 15.70 5.80
CA SER A 190 -8.42 16.32 5.72
C SER A 190 -7.36 15.32 6.15
N TRP A 191 -6.29 15.20 5.38
CA TRP A 191 -5.10 14.44 5.78
C TRP A 191 -4.58 14.90 7.17
N GLU A 192 -4.95 16.11 7.60
CA GLU A 192 -4.79 16.60 8.97
C GLU A 192 -5.45 15.69 10.02
N ASP A 193 -6.65 15.13 9.76
CA ASP A 193 -7.34 14.20 10.68
C ASP A 193 -6.71 12.81 10.69
N ALA A 194 -6.19 12.35 9.54
CA ALA A 194 -5.51 11.05 9.43
C ALA A 194 -4.17 11.02 10.19
N PHE A 195 -3.45 12.16 10.27
CA PHE A 195 -2.27 12.31 11.12
C PHE A 195 -2.62 12.64 12.58
N THR A 196 -3.70 13.39 12.84
CA THR A 196 -4.16 13.67 14.21
C THR A 196 -4.68 12.40 14.90
N LEU A 197 -5.19 11.41 14.14
CA LEU A 197 -5.52 10.09 14.69
C LEU A 197 -4.26 9.27 15.06
N TRP A 198 -3.12 9.52 14.42
CA TRP A 198 -1.84 8.88 14.77
C TRP A 198 -1.28 9.43 16.08
N ASP A 199 -1.53 10.71 16.39
CA ASP A 199 -1.03 11.38 17.62
C ASP A 199 -1.84 11.02 18.88
N ARG A 200 -3.04 10.44 18.72
CA ARG A 200 -3.80 9.85 19.84
C ARG A 200 -3.51 8.36 19.89
N GLY A 201 -2.52 7.98 20.69
CA GLY A 201 -2.18 6.60 21.01
C GLY A 201 -3.26 5.83 21.78
N ASP A 202 -4.46 5.74 21.22
CA ASP A 202 -5.53 4.88 21.71
C ASP A 202 -5.54 3.58 20.89
N ASP A 203 -4.78 2.60 21.40
CA ASP A 203 -5.04 1.16 21.18
C ASP A 203 -6.37 0.81 21.90
N PRO A 204 -7.21 -0.11 21.39
CA PRO A 204 -8.45 -0.50 22.07
C PRO A 204 -8.22 -1.17 23.44
#